data_AF-A0A7Y4KWK5-F1
#
_entry.id   AF-A0A7Y4KWK5-F1
#
_cell.length_a   1.000
_cell.length_b   1.000
_cell.length_c   1.000
_cell.angle_alpha   90.00
_cell.angle_beta   90.00
_cell.angle_gamma   90.00
#
_symmetry.space_group_name_H-M   'P 1'
#
loop_
_entity.id
_entity.type
_entity.pdbx_description
1 polymer ?
#
loop_
_entity_poly.entity_id
_entity_poly.type
_entity_poly.pdbx_seq_one_letter_code
_entity_poly.pdbx_strand_id
1 'polypeptide(L)'
;MQSHHDLPNGDRLWISAPDTVAAALPGIVELFRSGESEEVFFGNQRPEGAVISFARWHEYESLKAEAAADLVDEQRFRENLPPADRTPYEPRTPGAVLDPGAARDAVLHLGPAPVFIGADDRPEGVVISFDTWLDCEQVKADAEADRRRYDLVRERLADADDPTKWISFEDMMAEFGLDPDADDLEPPKGHQPS
;
A
#
# COMPACT_ATOMS: atom_id res chain seq x y z
N MET A 1 -11.84 27.64 11.06
CA MET A 1 -12.49 27.47 9.74
C MET A 1 -12.25 26.03 9.30
N GLN A 2 -13.27 25.33 8.82
CA GLN A 2 -13.14 23.96 8.31
C GLN A 2 -13.35 23.96 6.80
N SER A 3 -12.47 23.31 6.08
CA SER A 3 -12.59 23.04 4.64
C SER A 3 -12.65 21.53 4.42
N HIS A 4 -12.90 21.12 3.17
CA HIS A 4 -12.87 19.73 2.78
C HIS A 4 -11.90 19.52 1.64
N HIS A 5 -11.40 18.29 1.50
CA HIS A 5 -10.56 17.86 0.40
C HIS A 5 -11.04 16.51 -0.12
N ASP A 6 -11.25 16.41 -1.42
CA ASP A 6 -11.68 15.18 -2.08
C ASP A 6 -10.44 14.37 -2.49
N LEU A 7 -10.40 13.11 -2.08
CA LEU A 7 -9.37 12.15 -2.44
C LEU A 7 -9.66 11.54 -3.81
N PRO A 8 -8.64 11.03 -4.53
CA PRO A 8 -8.81 10.40 -5.85
C PRO A 8 -9.75 9.18 -5.85
N ASN A 9 -9.91 8.54 -4.69
CA ASN A 9 -10.80 7.39 -4.49
C ASN A 9 -12.27 7.80 -4.25
N GLY A 10 -12.58 9.10 -4.19
CA GLY A 10 -13.91 9.65 -3.95
C GLY A 10 -14.23 9.94 -2.48
N ASP A 11 -13.32 9.63 -1.56
CA ASP A 11 -13.48 9.96 -0.14
C ASP A 11 -13.27 11.46 0.11
N ARG A 12 -13.84 11.97 1.20
CA ARG A 12 -13.78 13.39 1.54
C ARG A 12 -13.21 13.59 2.94
N LEU A 13 -12.10 14.32 3.02
CA LEU A 13 -11.42 14.66 4.26
C LEU A 13 -11.90 16.01 4.79
N TRP A 14 -12.06 16.11 6.11
CA TRP A 14 -12.30 17.37 6.80
C TRP A 14 -10.98 17.98 7.27
N ILE A 15 -10.69 19.20 6.82
CA ILE A 15 -9.45 19.91 7.11
C ILE A 15 -9.75 21.05 8.09
N SER A 16 -9.08 21.02 9.23
CA SER A 16 -9.11 22.12 10.20
C SER A 16 -7.91 23.05 10.02
N ALA A 17 -8.07 24.34 10.33
CA ALA A 17 -6.94 25.26 10.31
C ALA A 17 -5.85 24.81 11.32
N PRO A 18 -4.54 24.99 11.02
CA PRO A 18 -3.45 24.53 11.90
C PRO A 18 -3.58 25.05 13.33
N ASP A 19 -3.89 26.33 13.52
CA ASP A 19 -4.08 26.93 14.85
C ASP A 19 -5.25 26.31 15.62
N THR A 20 -6.30 25.87 14.90
CA THR A 20 -7.45 25.20 15.50
C THR A 20 -7.07 23.82 16.00
N VAL A 21 -6.32 23.05 15.20
CA VAL A 21 -5.83 21.73 15.62
C VAL A 21 -4.84 21.85 16.77
N ALA A 22 -3.89 22.79 16.69
CA ALA A 22 -2.93 23.07 17.76
C ALA A 22 -3.63 23.37 19.10
N ALA A 23 -4.68 24.19 19.09
CA ALA A 23 -5.48 24.48 20.27
C ALA A 23 -6.28 23.26 20.78
N ALA A 24 -6.68 22.36 19.88
CA ALA A 24 -7.46 21.15 20.21
C ALA A 24 -6.60 19.92 20.54
N LEU A 25 -5.28 19.97 20.33
CA LEU A 25 -4.36 18.84 20.53
C LEU A 25 -4.54 18.10 21.87
N PRO A 26 -4.67 18.78 23.02
CA PRO A 26 -4.89 18.08 24.29
C PRO A 26 -6.18 17.24 24.27
N GLY A 27 -7.26 17.76 23.68
CA GLY A 27 -8.52 17.02 23.54
C GLY A 27 -8.43 15.86 22.57
N ILE A 28 -7.71 16.04 21.45
CA ILE A 28 -7.45 14.96 20.47
C ILE A 28 -6.68 13.81 21.14
N VAL A 29 -5.68 14.13 21.96
CA VAL A 29 -4.93 13.11 22.72
C VAL A 29 -5.81 12.38 23.73
N GLU A 30 -6.72 13.06 24.42
CA GLU A 30 -7.68 12.40 25.31
C GLU A 30 -8.62 11.44 24.53
N LEU A 31 -9.04 11.82 23.33
CA LEU A 31 -9.82 10.93 22.46
C LEU A 31 -9.01 9.67 22.12
N PHE A 32 -7.75 9.81 21.74
CA PHE A 32 -6.88 8.65 21.47
C PHE A 32 -6.69 7.76 22.70
N ARG A 33 -6.59 8.34 23.90
CA ARG A 33 -6.54 7.55 25.15
C ARG A 33 -7.83 6.78 25.42
N SER A 34 -8.97 7.31 24.99
CA SER A 34 -10.25 6.61 25.08
C SER A 34 -10.44 5.52 24.03
N GLY A 35 -9.50 5.38 23.08
CA GLY A 35 -9.51 4.37 22.03
C GLY A 35 -10.07 4.86 20.68
N GLU A 36 -10.40 6.14 20.57
CA GLU A 36 -10.73 6.74 19.27
C GLU A 36 -9.50 6.74 18.36
N SER A 37 -9.68 6.36 17.11
CA SER A 37 -8.59 6.25 16.13
C SER A 37 -8.81 7.13 14.89
N GLU A 38 -9.80 8.02 14.94
CA GLU A 38 -10.12 8.93 13.84
C GLU A 38 -9.01 9.97 13.67
N GLU A 39 -8.51 10.08 12.45
CA GLU A 39 -7.44 10.99 12.08
C GLU A 39 -7.96 12.43 11.97
N VAL A 40 -7.17 13.38 12.49
CA VAL A 40 -7.50 14.81 12.39
C VAL A 40 -6.58 15.47 11.38
N PHE A 41 -7.14 15.89 10.25
CA PHE A 41 -6.39 16.57 9.19
C PHE A 41 -6.33 18.08 9.41
N PHE A 42 -5.18 18.69 9.10
CA PHE A 42 -4.98 20.13 9.20
C PHE A 42 -4.31 20.73 7.97
N GLY A 43 -4.57 22.02 7.75
CA GLY A 43 -4.00 22.82 6.67
C GLY A 43 -4.84 24.04 6.32
N ASN A 44 -4.32 24.91 5.47
CA ASN A 44 -4.97 26.20 5.19
C ASN A 44 -6.06 26.14 4.11
N GLN A 45 -5.99 25.16 3.20
CA GLN A 45 -6.98 24.87 2.14
C GLN A 45 -6.80 23.46 1.56
N ARG A 46 -5.57 22.97 1.56
CA ARG A 46 -5.19 21.59 1.28
C ARG A 46 -4.72 20.93 2.56
N PRO A 47 -4.80 19.61 2.68
CA PRO A 47 -4.24 18.93 3.84
C PRO A 47 -2.71 19.06 3.78
N GLU A 48 -2.13 19.53 4.87
CA GLU A 48 -0.69 19.69 5.07
C GLU A 48 -0.16 18.57 5.96
N GLY A 49 -1.00 18.09 6.89
CA GLY A 49 -0.68 16.98 7.77
C GLY A 49 -1.91 16.38 8.43
N ALA A 50 -1.66 15.30 9.16
CA ALA A 50 -2.64 14.57 9.95
C ALA A 50 -2.10 14.33 11.36
N VAL A 51 -3.00 14.35 12.34
CA VAL A 51 -2.77 13.85 13.69
C VAL A 51 -3.45 12.50 13.79
N ILE A 52 -2.68 11.45 14.08
CA ILE A 52 -3.16 10.08 14.21
C ILE A 52 -2.85 9.53 15.60
N SER A 53 -3.56 8.48 16.02
CA SER A 53 -3.22 7.80 17.27
C SER A 53 -1.89 7.06 17.14
N PHE A 54 -1.17 6.91 18.25
CA PHE A 54 0.08 6.14 18.27
C PHE A 54 -0.14 4.66 17.91
N ALA A 55 -1.29 4.09 18.29
CA ALA A 55 -1.65 2.73 17.90
C ALA A 55 -1.72 2.59 16.37
N ARG A 56 -2.38 3.54 15.69
CA ARG A 56 -2.47 3.54 14.23
C ARG A 56 -1.12 3.75 13.56
N TRP A 57 -0.27 4.62 14.12
CA TRP A 57 1.11 4.76 13.66
C TRP A 57 1.88 3.43 13.74
N HIS A 58 1.77 2.72 14.87
CA HIS A 58 2.44 1.43 15.05
C HIS A 58 1.95 0.36 14.06
N GLU A 59 0.65 0.34 13.75
CA GLU A 59 0.10 -0.53 12.71
C GLU A 59 0.73 -0.24 11.35
N TYR A 60 0.83 1.03 10.95
CA TYR A 60 1.47 1.39 9.69
C TYR A 60 2.95 0.99 9.64
N GLU A 61 3.71 1.21 10.72
CA GLU A 61 5.12 0.80 10.77
C GLU A 61 5.28 -0.72 10.68
N SER A 62 4.34 -1.48 11.27
CA SER A 62 4.33 -2.94 11.17
C SER A 62 4.07 -3.39 9.73
N LEU A 63 3.06 -2.80 9.07
CA LEU A 63 2.74 -3.11 7.67
C LEU A 63 3.87 -2.73 6.72
N LYS A 64 4.54 -1.59 6.93
CA LYS A 64 5.72 -1.21 6.14
C LYS A 64 6.86 -2.20 6.34
N ALA A 65 7.09 -2.67 7.57
CA ALA A 65 8.13 -3.64 7.86
C ALA A 65 7.85 -4.99 7.17
N GLU A 66 6.58 -5.42 7.15
CA GLU A 66 6.13 -6.61 6.43
C GLU A 66 6.32 -6.45 4.92
N ALA A 67 5.85 -5.36 4.32
CA ALA A 67 6.02 -5.08 2.90
C ALA A 67 7.50 -5.01 2.49
N ALA A 68 8.36 -4.42 3.34
CA ALA A 68 9.79 -4.39 3.13
C ALA A 68 10.43 -5.79 3.21
N ALA A 69 9.94 -6.66 4.10
CA ALA A 69 10.41 -8.04 4.20
C ALA A 69 10.04 -8.86 2.95
N ASP A 70 8.83 -8.69 2.42
CA ASP A 70 8.38 -9.37 1.20
C ASP A 70 9.22 -8.98 -0.02
N LEU A 71 9.54 -7.69 -0.18
CA LEU A 71 10.41 -7.21 -1.26
C LEU A 71 11.83 -7.79 -1.17
N VAL A 72 12.36 -7.97 0.05
CA VAL A 72 13.67 -8.59 0.27
C VAL A 72 13.64 -10.08 -0.10
N ASP A 73 12.56 -10.79 0.24
CA ASP A 73 12.41 -12.20 -0.13
C ASP A 73 12.27 -12.37 -1.66
N GLU A 74 11.49 -11.51 -2.31
CA GLU A 74 11.37 -11.48 -3.77
C GLU A 74 12.72 -11.20 -4.44
N GLN A 75 13.46 -10.20 -3.98
CA GLN A 75 14.79 -9.90 -4.50
C GLN A 75 15.73 -11.10 -4.34
N ARG A 76 15.69 -11.76 -3.18
CA ARG A 76 16.49 -12.96 -2.93
C ARG A 76 16.09 -14.12 -3.85
N PHE A 77 14.80 -14.33 -4.09
CA PHE A 77 14.33 -15.32 -5.05
C PHE A 77 14.89 -15.02 -6.44
N ARG A 78 14.82 -13.76 -6.88
CA ARG A 78 15.35 -13.33 -8.18
C ARG A 78 16.86 -13.53 -8.31
N GLU A 79 17.61 -13.24 -7.27
CA GLU A 79 19.07 -13.42 -7.25
C GLU A 79 19.48 -14.91 -7.25
N ASN A 80 18.61 -15.80 -6.77
CA ASN A 80 18.83 -17.25 -6.75
C ASN A 80 18.25 -17.99 -7.95
N LEU A 81 17.53 -17.32 -8.86
CA LEU A 81 17.14 -17.92 -10.15
C LEU A 81 18.38 -18.34 -10.95
N PRO A 82 18.36 -19.50 -11.63
CA PRO A 82 19.43 -19.90 -12.52
C PRO A 82 19.62 -18.85 -13.63
N PRO A 83 20.86 -18.63 -14.11
CA PRO A 83 21.18 -17.52 -15.01
C PRO A 83 20.42 -17.53 -16.34
N ALA A 84 19.86 -18.67 -16.76
CA ALA A 84 19.04 -18.79 -17.96
C ALA A 84 17.63 -18.17 -17.81
N ASP A 85 17.11 -18.08 -16.57
CA ASP A 85 15.76 -17.59 -16.28
C ASP A 85 15.76 -16.15 -15.73
N ARG A 86 16.94 -15.51 -15.67
CA ARG A 86 17.10 -14.08 -15.34
C ARG A 86 16.87 -13.24 -16.60
N THR A 87 15.70 -13.35 -17.23
CA THR A 87 15.38 -12.43 -18.31
C THR A 87 15.24 -11.03 -17.72
N PRO A 88 15.89 -10.00 -18.29
CA PRO A 88 15.57 -8.64 -17.94
C PRO A 88 14.17 -8.38 -18.49
N TYR A 89 13.18 -8.26 -17.62
CA TYR A 89 12.00 -7.49 -17.97
C TYR A 89 12.50 -6.06 -18.21
N GLU A 90 12.74 -5.70 -19.46
CA GLU A 90 12.99 -4.31 -19.82
C GLU A 90 11.66 -3.56 -19.64
N PRO A 91 11.52 -2.68 -18.64
CA PRO A 91 10.36 -1.80 -18.61
C PRO A 91 10.39 -1.01 -19.93
N ARG A 92 9.30 -1.07 -20.71
CA ARG A 92 9.11 -0.22 -21.89
C ARG A 92 8.87 1.23 -21.44
N THR A 93 9.88 1.85 -20.86
CA THR A 93 9.98 3.30 -20.68
C THR A 93 11.46 3.67 -20.62
N PRO A 94 11.98 4.47 -21.56
CA PRO A 94 13.35 4.95 -21.47
C PRO A 94 13.42 6.05 -20.41
N GLY A 95 14.09 5.76 -19.29
CA GLY A 95 14.56 6.79 -18.36
C GLY A 95 14.22 6.53 -16.89
N ALA A 96 14.99 5.67 -16.24
CA ALA A 96 15.52 5.83 -14.87
C ALA A 96 16.00 4.46 -14.37
N VAL A 97 17.30 4.18 -14.52
CA VAL A 97 17.94 3.14 -13.72
C VAL A 97 17.97 3.66 -12.29
N LEU A 98 17.07 3.18 -11.44
CA LEU A 98 17.15 3.43 -10.01
C LEU A 98 18.31 2.60 -9.44
N ASP A 99 19.27 3.29 -8.85
CA ASP A 99 20.39 2.71 -8.11
C ASP A 99 19.82 1.80 -6.98
N PRO A 100 20.31 0.56 -6.79
CA PRO A 100 19.87 -0.29 -5.68
C PRO A 100 20.21 0.28 -4.28
N GLY A 101 21.17 1.20 -4.20
CA GLY A 101 21.39 2.07 -3.02
C GLY A 101 20.30 3.12 -2.86
N ALA A 102 19.76 3.65 -3.97
CA ALA A 102 18.62 4.56 -3.94
C ALA A 102 17.30 3.86 -3.59
N ALA A 103 17.14 2.55 -3.82
CA ALA A 103 15.97 1.80 -3.32
C ALA A 103 15.99 1.66 -1.79
N ARG A 104 17.18 1.52 -1.18
CA ARG A 104 17.34 1.55 0.28
C ARG A 104 17.11 2.94 0.88
N ASP A 105 17.52 3.99 0.17
CA ASP A 105 17.20 5.38 0.56
C ASP A 105 15.74 5.76 0.28
N ALA A 106 15.10 5.18 -0.75
CA ALA A 106 13.70 5.44 -1.10
C ALA A 106 12.74 4.90 -0.05
N VAL A 107 13.11 3.85 0.71
CA VAL A 107 12.36 3.36 1.87
C VAL A 107 12.40 4.36 3.05
N LEU A 108 13.28 5.37 3.02
CA LEU A 108 13.45 6.39 4.07
C LEU A 108 13.16 7.82 3.61
N HIS A 109 12.62 8.04 2.40
CA HIS A 109 12.10 9.36 2.00
C HIS A 109 10.72 9.61 2.62
N LEU A 110 10.65 9.45 3.95
CA LEU A 110 9.56 10.03 4.73
C LEU A 110 9.63 11.54 4.52
N GLY A 111 8.46 12.17 4.52
CA GLY A 111 8.38 13.62 4.65
C GLY A 111 9.04 14.11 5.95
N PRO A 112 8.72 15.32 6.42
CA PRO A 112 9.21 15.75 7.74
C PRO A 112 8.97 14.65 8.79
N ALA A 113 10.00 14.36 9.60
CA ALA A 113 9.95 13.28 10.59
C ALA A 113 8.69 13.37 11.47
N PRO A 114 8.07 12.23 11.83
CA PRO A 114 6.87 12.22 12.66
C PRO A 114 7.13 12.91 14.00
N VAL A 115 6.17 13.74 14.43
CA VAL A 115 6.23 14.40 15.75
C VAL A 115 5.32 13.65 16.70
N PHE A 116 5.90 13.09 17.77
CA PHE A 116 5.16 12.37 18.79
C PHE A 116 4.59 13.32 19.85
N ILE A 117 3.35 13.08 20.26
CA ILE A 117 2.64 13.83 21.28
C ILE A 117 2.30 12.86 22.41
N GLY A 118 2.73 13.20 23.62
CA GLY A 118 2.42 12.43 24.81
C GLY A 118 3.49 12.53 25.88
N ALA A 119 3.43 11.63 26.86
CA ALA A 119 4.52 11.44 27.82
C ALA A 119 5.73 10.79 27.12
N ASP A 120 6.95 11.09 27.59
CA ASP A 120 8.21 10.61 27.00
C ASP A 120 8.29 9.09 26.85
N ASP A 121 7.59 8.33 27.70
CA ASP A 121 7.53 6.87 27.70
C ASP A 121 6.23 6.28 27.14
N ARG A 122 5.27 7.15 26.76
CA ARG A 122 3.94 6.75 26.30
C ARG A 122 3.39 7.77 25.29
N PRO A 123 3.85 7.73 24.03
CA PRO A 123 3.25 8.53 22.97
C PRO A 123 1.79 8.09 22.76
N GLU A 124 0.90 9.06 22.61
CA GLU A 124 -0.54 8.82 22.41
C GLU A 124 -1.02 9.34 21.07
N GLY A 125 -0.39 10.40 20.55
CA GLY A 125 -0.64 10.94 19.23
C GLY A 125 0.65 11.09 18.42
N VAL A 126 0.51 11.12 17.10
CA VAL A 126 1.60 11.34 16.15
C VAL A 126 1.12 12.33 15.10
N VAL A 127 1.92 13.36 14.83
CA VAL A 127 1.72 14.29 13.73
C VAL A 127 2.61 13.87 12.58
N ILE A 128 2.00 13.66 11.41
CA ILE A 128 2.68 13.30 10.17
C ILE A 128 2.29 14.26 9.05
N SER A 129 3.12 14.34 8.01
CA SER A 129 2.73 15.06 6.79
C SER A 129 1.59 14.34 6.08
N PHE A 130 0.86 15.07 5.24
CA PHE A 130 -0.20 14.49 4.44
C PHE A 130 0.32 13.42 3.48
N ASP A 131 1.49 13.66 2.86
CA ASP A 131 2.12 12.70 1.96
C ASP A 131 2.47 11.39 2.69
N THR A 132 3.04 11.48 3.89
CA THR A 132 3.34 10.29 4.71
C THR A 132 2.08 9.55 5.13
N TRP A 133 0.98 10.25 5.42
CA TRP A 133 -0.30 9.59 5.66
C TRP A 133 -0.81 8.87 4.40
N LEU A 134 -0.69 9.49 3.22
CA LEU A 134 -1.11 8.89 1.95
C LEU A 134 -0.32 7.61 1.64
N ASP A 135 0.99 7.62 1.87
CA ASP A 135 1.85 6.44 1.71
C ASP A 135 1.43 5.31 2.66
N CYS A 136 1.12 5.64 3.92
CA CYS A 136 0.63 4.68 4.91
C CYS A 136 -0.71 4.05 4.49
N GLU A 137 -1.64 4.84 3.94
CA GLU A 137 -2.92 4.32 3.43
C GLU A 137 -2.72 3.42 2.20
N GLN A 138 -1.78 3.75 1.31
CA GLN A 138 -1.43 2.89 0.18
C GLN A 138 -0.90 1.53 0.66
N VAL A 139 0.05 1.53 1.60
CA VAL A 139 0.61 0.29 2.18
C VAL A 139 -0.48 -0.55 2.83
N LYS A 140 -1.42 0.07 3.55
CA LYS A 140 -2.55 -0.63 4.14
C LYS A 140 -3.47 -1.25 3.08
N ALA A 141 -3.79 -0.50 2.03
CA ALA A 141 -4.63 -0.98 0.94
C ALA A 141 -3.98 -2.18 0.21
N ASP A 142 -2.67 -2.12 -0.01
CA ASP A 142 -1.91 -3.20 -0.63
C ASP A 142 -1.89 -4.44 0.26
N ALA A 143 -1.62 -4.29 1.56
CA ALA A 143 -1.68 -5.40 2.52
C ALA A 143 -3.08 -6.04 2.60
N GLU A 144 -4.15 -5.25 2.55
CA GLU A 144 -5.53 -5.76 2.48
C GLU A 144 -5.83 -6.47 1.16
N ALA A 145 -5.28 -5.99 0.04
CA ALA A 145 -5.40 -6.67 -1.25
C ALA A 145 -4.66 -8.01 -1.26
N ASP A 146 -3.46 -8.06 -0.69
CA ASP A 146 -2.66 -9.27 -0.54
C ASP A 146 -3.36 -10.29 0.36
N ARG A 147 -3.88 -9.86 1.51
CA ARG A 147 -4.66 -10.71 2.41
C ARG A 147 -5.87 -11.31 1.71
N ARG A 148 -6.62 -10.52 0.95
CA ARG A 148 -7.76 -11.01 0.15
C ARG A 148 -7.33 -12.06 -0.87
N ARG A 149 -6.18 -11.86 -1.53
CA ARG A 149 -5.61 -12.86 -2.45
C ARG A 149 -5.23 -14.14 -1.72
N TYR A 150 -4.58 -14.06 -0.56
CA TYR A 150 -4.23 -15.22 0.24
C TYR A 150 -5.48 -15.99 0.74
N ASP A 151 -6.51 -15.29 1.19
CA ASP A 151 -7.77 -15.90 1.62
C ASP A 151 -8.44 -16.65 0.46
N LEU A 152 -8.47 -16.05 -0.74
CA LEU A 152 -8.99 -16.71 -1.94
C LEU A 152 -8.17 -17.96 -2.33
N VAL A 153 -6.84 -17.88 -2.29
CA VAL A 153 -5.96 -19.04 -2.56
C VAL A 153 -6.20 -20.13 -1.52
N ARG A 154 -6.32 -19.76 -0.24
CA ARG A 154 -6.59 -20.71 0.84
C ARG A 154 -7.96 -21.37 0.69
N GLU A 155 -9.00 -20.62 0.35
CA GLU A 155 -10.33 -21.15 0.05
C GLU A 155 -10.27 -22.15 -1.11
N ARG A 156 -9.60 -21.79 -2.21
CA ARG A 156 -9.39 -22.68 -3.36
C ARG A 156 -8.60 -23.94 -2.99
N LEU A 157 -7.59 -23.82 -2.14
CA LEU A 157 -6.81 -24.97 -1.66
C LEU A 157 -7.60 -25.86 -0.70
N ALA A 158 -8.52 -25.31 0.08
CA ALA A 158 -9.43 -26.09 0.91
C ALA A 158 -10.51 -26.79 0.06
N ASP A 159 -10.94 -26.17 -1.03
CA ASP A 159 -11.85 -26.74 -2.02
C ASP A 159 -11.16 -27.70 -3.00
N ALA A 160 -9.82 -27.72 -3.02
CA ALA A 160 -9.00 -28.58 -3.88
C ALA A 160 -9.12 -30.08 -3.53
N ASP A 161 -9.63 -30.43 -2.34
CA ASP A 161 -9.99 -31.82 -2.01
C ASP A 161 -11.24 -32.32 -2.77
N ASP A 162 -11.92 -31.46 -3.55
CA ASP A 162 -13.00 -31.85 -4.47
C ASP A 162 -12.50 -31.83 -5.94
N PRO A 163 -12.14 -33.00 -6.52
CA PRO A 163 -11.68 -33.11 -7.91
C PRO A 163 -12.65 -32.55 -8.95
N THR A 164 -13.93 -32.37 -8.61
CA THR A 164 -14.97 -31.87 -9.53
C THR A 164 -14.96 -30.34 -9.69
N LYS A 165 -14.23 -29.61 -8.82
CA LYS A 165 -14.06 -28.16 -8.89
C LYS A 165 -12.79 -27.73 -9.64
N TRP A 166 -11.96 -28.69 -10.04
CA TRP A 166 -10.77 -28.42 -10.84
C TRP A 166 -11.19 -28.34 -12.30
N ILE A 167 -10.85 -27.23 -12.95
CA ILE A 167 -10.77 -27.22 -14.41
C ILE A 167 -9.43 -27.84 -14.80
N SER A 168 -9.43 -28.71 -15.81
CA SER A 168 -8.17 -29.24 -16.31
C SER A 168 -7.33 -28.12 -16.92
N PHE A 169 -6.01 -28.34 -17.01
CA PHE A 169 -5.13 -27.41 -17.71
C PHE A 169 -5.61 -27.17 -19.15
N GLU A 170 -6.10 -28.19 -19.84
CA GLU A 170 -6.66 -28.08 -21.19
C GLU A 170 -7.95 -27.26 -21.23
N ASP A 171 -8.85 -27.40 -20.26
CA ASP A 171 -10.09 -26.62 -20.18
C ASP A 171 -9.81 -25.14 -19.88
N MET A 172 -8.86 -24.84 -18.99
CA MET A 172 -8.41 -23.48 -18.72
C MET A 172 -7.80 -22.83 -19.97
N MET A 173 -6.96 -23.56 -20.70
CA MET A 173 -6.35 -23.09 -21.94
C MET A 173 -7.40 -22.81 -23.01
N ALA A 174 -8.40 -23.68 -23.15
CA ALA A 174 -9.52 -23.49 -24.07
C ALA A 174 -10.44 -22.31 -23.69
N GLU A 175 -10.70 -22.10 -22.39
CA GLU A 175 -11.52 -20.99 -21.89
C GLU A 175 -10.85 -19.63 -22.15
N PHE A 176 -9.54 -19.54 -21.93
CA PHE A 176 -8.78 -18.30 -22.10
C PHE A 176 -8.13 -18.15 -23.48
N GLY A 177 -8.36 -19.09 -24.40
CA GLY A 177 -7.80 -19.07 -25.76
C GLY A 177 -6.28 -19.10 -25.80
N LEU A 178 -5.65 -19.68 -24.77
CA LEU A 178 -4.22 -19.82 -24.66
C LEU A 178 -3.82 -21.10 -25.39
N ASP A 179 -2.88 -21.02 -26.33
CA ASP A 179 -2.33 -22.17 -27.04
C ASP A 179 -0.98 -22.54 -26.41
N PRO A 180 -0.81 -23.76 -25.87
CA PRO A 180 0.44 -24.17 -25.20
C PRO A 180 1.62 -24.25 -26.17
N ASP A 181 1.37 -24.34 -27.47
CA ASP A 181 2.39 -24.43 -28.53
C ASP A 181 2.59 -23.09 -29.28
N ALA A 182 1.92 -22.01 -28.85
CA ALA A 182 2.16 -20.69 -29.42
C ALA A 182 3.47 -20.09 -28.87
N ASP A 183 4.53 -20.17 -29.68
CA ASP A 183 5.81 -19.48 -29.43
C ASP A 183 5.70 -17.93 -29.47
N ASP A 184 4.53 -17.38 -29.81
CA ASP A 184 4.27 -15.94 -29.86
C ASP A 184 3.15 -15.55 -28.87
N LEU A 185 3.55 -14.94 -27.76
CA LEU A 185 2.67 -14.04 -27.00
C LEU A 185 2.47 -12.74 -27.81
N GLU A 186 1.77 -12.80 -28.95
CA GLU A 186 1.26 -11.59 -29.61
C GLU A 186 0.09 -11.02 -28.76
N PRO A 187 0.13 -9.73 -28.38
CA PRO A 187 -1.00 -9.11 -27.69
C PRO A 187 -2.22 -9.04 -28.63
N PRO A 188 -3.46 -9.20 -28.10
CA PRO A 188 -4.65 -9.25 -28.94
C PRO A 188 -4.82 -7.94 -29.72
N LYS A 189 -4.83 -8.08 -31.05
CA LYS A 189 -5.05 -6.98 -31.99
C LYS A 189 -6.46 -6.43 -31.84
N GLY A 190 -6.56 -5.21 -31.29
CA GLY A 190 -7.54 -4.19 -31.63
C GLY A 190 -9.02 -4.57 -31.63
N HIS A 191 -9.71 -4.25 -30.53
CA HIS A 191 -11.15 -3.99 -30.57
C HIS A 191 -11.37 -2.65 -31.30
N GLN A 192 -11.72 -2.68 -32.59
CA GLN A 192 -12.33 -1.51 -33.23
C GLN A 192 -13.85 -1.56 -32.98
N PRO A 193 -14.43 -0.56 -32.31
CA PRO A 193 -15.88 -0.44 -32.20
C PRO A 193 -16.47 -0.05 -33.57
N SER A 194 -17.61 -0.67 -33.91
CA SER A 194 -18.43 -0.34 -35.09
C SER A 194 -19.09 1.03 -34.98
#